data_AF-A0A9C9XQ73-F1
#
_entry.id   AF-A0A9C9XQ73-F1
#
_cell.length_a   1.000
_cell.length_b   1.000
_cell.length_c   1.000
_cell.angle_alpha   90.00
_cell.angle_beta   90.00
_cell.angle_gamma   90.00
#
_symmetry.space_group_name_H-M   'P 1'
#
loop_
_entity.id
_entity.type
_entity.pdbx_description
1 polymer ?
#
loop_
_entity_poly.entity_id
_entity_poly.type
_entity_poly.pdbx_seq_one_letter_code
_entity_poly.pdbx_strand_id
1 'polypeptide(L)'
;MEIITTHLNADFDGLAAMVAAKRLYPEAQLVFSGSQEKNLRAFLAEEFRNIYEFKKIKHIDLKKVRRLIVVDTRQPGRIDRLQ
;
A
#
# COMPACT_ATOMS: atom_id res chain seq x y z
N MET A 1 8.16 4.24 -12.11
CA MET A 1 6.81 4.00 -11.56
C MET A 1 6.66 4.69 -10.22
N GLU A 2 5.44 5.03 -9.83
CA GLU A 2 5.12 5.57 -8.51
C GLU A 2 4.35 4.51 -7.72
N ILE A 3 4.65 4.38 -6.44
CA ILE A 3 3.94 3.44 -5.55
C ILE A 3 3.44 4.18 -4.32
N ILE A 4 2.26 3.79 -3.85
CA ILE A 4 1.65 4.24 -2.60
C ILE A 4 1.70 3.08 -1.62
N THR A 5 2.18 3.33 -0.40
CA THR A 5 2.20 2.34 0.69
C THR A 5 1.79 2.97 2.01
N THR A 6 1.39 2.12 2.95
CA THR A 6 1.30 2.43 4.38
C THR A 6 2.29 1.57 5.18
N HIS A 7 2.20 1.65 6.51
CA HIS A 7 2.97 0.87 7.46
C HIS A 7 2.70 -0.65 7.40
N LEU A 8 3.62 -1.42 7.97
CA LEU A 8 3.47 -2.83 8.32
C LEU A 8 2.26 -3.04 9.22
N ASN A 9 1.62 -4.20 9.10
CA ASN A 9 0.33 -4.47 9.75
C ASN A 9 -0.67 -3.36 9.42
N ALA A 10 -0.84 -3.09 8.13
CA ALA A 10 -1.78 -2.10 7.64
C ALA A 10 -3.17 -2.36 8.22
N ASP A 11 -3.81 -1.32 8.73
CA ASP A 11 -5.18 -1.32 9.24
C ASP A 11 -6.11 -0.56 8.28
N PHE A 12 -7.33 -0.29 8.71
CA PHE A 12 -8.30 0.42 7.89
C PHE A 12 -7.95 1.89 7.66
N ASP A 13 -7.21 2.55 8.57
CA ASP A 13 -6.78 3.94 8.37
C ASP A 13 -5.70 3.98 7.29
N GLY A 14 -4.73 3.08 7.37
CA GLY A 14 -3.74 2.86 6.32
C GLY A 14 -4.36 2.57 4.96
N LEU A 15 -5.37 1.68 4.88
CA LEU A 15 -6.11 1.42 3.64
C LEU A 15 -6.82 2.68 3.12
N ALA A 16 -7.56 3.38 3.97
CA ALA A 16 -8.33 4.56 3.59
C ALA A 16 -7.40 5.67 3.06
N ALA A 17 -6.29 5.92 3.75
CA ALA A 17 -5.28 6.88 3.34
C ALA A 17 -4.62 6.48 2.00
N MET A 18 -4.36 5.19 1.78
CA MET A 18 -3.83 4.69 0.50
C MET A 18 -4.82 4.96 -0.65
N VAL A 19 -6.11 4.70 -0.44
CA VAL A 19 -7.18 4.98 -1.43
C VAL A 19 -7.33 6.48 -1.68
N ALA A 20 -7.27 7.32 -0.64
CA ALA A 20 -7.28 8.76 -0.78
C ALA A 20 -6.09 9.27 -1.60
N ALA A 21 -4.88 8.78 -1.30
CA ALA A 21 -3.68 9.09 -2.07
C ALA A 21 -3.80 8.64 -3.52
N LYS A 22 -4.42 7.48 -3.81
CA LYS A 22 -4.67 7.03 -5.19
C LYS A 22 -5.54 8.01 -5.99
N ARG A 23 -6.45 8.74 -5.34
CA ARG A 23 -7.22 9.80 -6.01
C ARG A 23 -6.37 11.01 -6.38
N LEU A 24 -5.38 11.34 -5.55
CA LEU A 24 -4.42 12.43 -5.83
C LEU A 24 -3.35 12.02 -6.84
N TYR A 25 -2.96 10.74 -6.83
CA TYR A 25 -1.92 10.14 -7.66
C TYR A 25 -2.49 8.96 -8.46
N PRO A 26 -3.33 9.22 -9.48
CA PRO A 26 -4.09 8.19 -10.20
C PRO A 26 -3.19 7.18 -10.92
N GLU A 27 -1.96 7.53 -11.28
CA GLU A 27 -1.01 6.61 -11.94
C GLU A 27 -0.19 5.76 -10.97
N ALA A 28 -0.22 6.07 -9.67
CA ALA A 28 0.57 5.35 -8.67
C ALA A 28 -0.07 3.99 -8.32
N GLN A 29 0.75 2.97 -8.13
CA GLN A 29 0.27 1.63 -7.78
C GLN A 29 0.11 1.48 -6.27
N LEU A 30 -0.99 0.88 -5.84
CA LEU A 30 -1.21 0.55 -4.44
C LEU A 30 -0.41 -0.70 -4.09
N VAL A 31 0.52 -0.56 -3.16
CA VAL A 31 1.43 -1.64 -2.76
C VAL A 31 1.46 -1.69 -1.24
N PHE A 32 1.16 -2.86 -0.67
CA PHE A 32 1.42 -3.07 0.76
C PHE A 32 2.90 -3.40 0.96
N SER A 33 3.55 -2.66 1.87
CA SER A 33 4.93 -2.88 2.32
C SER A 33 5.10 -4.23 3.03
N GLY A 34 4.04 -4.75 3.66
CA GLY A 34 4.06 -6.04 4.35
C GLY A 34 2.66 -6.59 4.66
N SER A 35 2.48 -7.13 5.86
CA SER A 35 1.22 -7.70 6.34
C SER A 35 0.12 -6.66 6.52
N GLN A 36 -1.12 -7.12 6.45
CA GLN A 36 -2.32 -6.41 6.88
C GLN A 36 -2.79 -6.99 8.21
N GLU A 37 -3.50 -6.21 9.01
CA GLU A 37 -4.25 -6.75 10.13
C GLU A 37 -5.25 -7.82 9.68
N LYS A 38 -5.60 -8.75 10.57
CA LYS A 38 -6.45 -9.91 10.24
C LYS A 38 -7.80 -9.48 9.64
N ASN A 39 -8.43 -8.46 10.22
CA ASN A 39 -9.74 -7.97 9.80
C ASN A 39 -9.66 -7.30 8.42
N LEU A 40 -8.65 -6.45 8.19
CA LEU A 40 -8.41 -5.86 6.88
C LEU A 40 -8.15 -6.94 5.82
N ARG A 41 -7.34 -7.94 6.16
CA ARG A 41 -7.02 -9.04 5.24
C ARG A 41 -8.27 -9.83 4.83
N ALA A 42 -9.18 -10.09 5.78
CA ALA A 42 -10.46 -10.74 5.49
C ALA A 42 -11.32 -9.86 4.56
N PHE A 43 -11.47 -8.58 4.89
CA PHE A 43 -12.22 -7.61 4.09
C PHE A 43 -11.70 -7.50 2.64
N LEU A 44 -10.38 -7.39 2.45
CA LEU A 44 -9.78 -7.32 1.11
C LEU A 44 -9.97 -8.61 0.29
N ALA A 45 -10.05 -9.76 0.97
CA ALA A 45 -10.24 -11.05 0.30
C ALA A 45 -11.67 -11.22 -0.23
N GLU A 46 -12.66 -10.70 0.48
CA GLU A 46 -14.10 -10.83 0.20
C GLU A 46 -14.61 -9.76 -0.78
N GLU A 47 -14.30 -8.47 -0.52
CA GLU A 47 -15.06 -7.36 -1.12
C GLU A 47 -14.22 -6.48 -2.06
N PHE A 48 -12.93 -6.29 -1.76
CA PHE A 48 -12.22 -5.12 -2.26
C PHE A 48 -11.36 -5.31 -3.50
N ARG A 49 -11.08 -6.58 -3.90
CA ARG A 49 -10.28 -6.87 -5.11
C ARG A 49 -10.93 -6.39 -6.40
N ASN A 50 -12.24 -6.20 -6.41
CA ASN A 50 -12.99 -5.78 -7.60
C ASN A 50 -12.91 -4.25 -7.83
N ILE A 51 -12.53 -3.47 -6.81
CA ILE A 51 -12.55 -2.00 -6.85
C ILE A 51 -11.15 -1.43 -7.07
N TYR A 52 -10.14 -1.98 -6.40
CA TYR A 52 -8.76 -1.52 -6.49
C TYR A 52 -7.78 -2.69 -6.60
N GLU A 53 -6.82 -2.57 -7.51
CA GLU A 53 -5.73 -3.54 -7.66
C GLU A 53 -4.58 -3.23 -6.67
N PHE A 54 -4.47 -4.04 -5.62
CA PHE A 54 -3.33 -4.01 -4.70
C PHE A 54 -2.26 -5.01 -5.14
N LYS A 55 -1.03 -4.52 -5.34
CA LYS A 55 0.10 -5.36 -5.69
C LYS A 55 0.88 -5.76 -4.45
N LYS A 56 1.38 -7.00 -4.46
CA LYS A 56 2.37 -7.45 -3.48
C LYS A 56 3.72 -6.87 -3.84
N ILE A 57 4.47 -6.41 -2.85
CA ILE A 57 5.82 -5.86 -3.03
C ILE A 57 6.76 -6.78 -3.83
N LYS A 58 6.63 -8.10 -3.67
CA LYS A 58 7.42 -9.09 -4.42
C LYS A 58 7.18 -9.09 -5.94
N HIS A 59 6.10 -8.46 -6.40
CA HIS A 59 5.79 -8.31 -7.83
C HIS A 59 6.18 -6.92 -8.37
N ILE A 60 6.80 -6.08 -7.53
CA ILE A 60 7.27 -4.75 -7.92
C ILE A 60 8.77 -4.82 -8.18
N ASP A 61 9.17 -4.36 -9.36
CA ASP A 61 10.57 -4.11 -9.67
C ASP A 61 10.99 -2.78 -9.02
N LEU A 62 11.60 -2.86 -7.84
CA LEU A 62 12.01 -1.69 -7.05
C LEU A 62 12.99 -0.79 -7.81
N LYS A 63 13.78 -1.33 -8.75
CA LYS A 63 14.72 -0.53 -9.56
C LYS A 63 14.01 0.45 -10.48
N LYS A 64 12.73 0.20 -10.80
CA LYS A 64 11.89 1.07 -11.63
C LYS A 64 11.07 2.06 -10.81
N VAL A 65 11.11 2.00 -9.47
CA VAL A 65 10.37 2.93 -8.60
C VAL A 65 11.09 4.27 -8.58
N ARG A 66 10.41 5.33 -9.01
CA ARG A 66 10.92 6.72 -9.04
C ARG A 66 10.38 7.58 -7.90
N ARG A 67 9.29 7.14 -7.26
CA ARG A 67 8.65 7.84 -6.16
C ARG A 67 7.92 6.85 -5.26
N LEU A 68 8.15 6.98 -3.96
CA LEU A 68 7.43 6.29 -2.91
C LEU A 68 6.55 7.31 -2.20
N ILE A 69 5.24 7.11 -2.25
CA ILE A 69 4.24 7.91 -1.54
C ILE A 69 3.88 7.12 -0.28
N VAL A 70 4.30 7.61 0.88
CA VAL A 70 4.02 6.97 2.16
C VAL A 70 2.88 7.71 2.84
N VAL A 71 1.89 6.96 3.30
CA VAL A 71 0.77 7.49 4.10
C VAL A 71 0.76 6.82 5.48
N ASP A 72 0.15 7.48 6.46
CA ASP A 72 -0.15 6.92 7.79
C ASP A 72 1.08 6.41 8.60
N THR A 73 2.28 6.79 8.16
CA THR A 73 3.49 6.65 8.96
C THR A 73 4.56 7.62 8.51
N ARG A 74 5.34 8.08 9.48
CA ARG A 74 6.58 8.87 9.27
C ARG A 74 7.85 8.09 9.62
N GLN A 75 7.71 6.84 10.09
CA GLN A 75 8.81 6.03 10.57
C GLN A 75 9.28 5.08 9.47
N PRO A 76 10.53 5.18 8.99
CA PRO A 76 11.06 4.28 7.96
C PRO A 76 10.97 2.80 8.38
N GLY A 77 11.24 2.50 9.67
CA GLY A 77 11.13 1.16 10.25
C GLY A 77 9.78 0.47 10.01
N ARG A 78 8.71 1.25 9.78
CA ARG A 78 7.37 0.73 9.55
C ARG A 78 7.07 0.41 8.09
N ILE A 79 7.99 0.58 7.13
CA ILE A 79 7.76 0.24 5.71
C ILE A 79 8.67 -0.90 5.18
N ASP A 80 9.42 -1.56 6.08
CA ASP A 80 10.24 -2.77 5.83
C ASP A 80 11.02 -2.73 4.51
N ARG A 81 10.61 -3.55 3.53
CA ARG A 81 11.32 -3.77 2.25
C ARG A 81 11.29 -2.58 1.27
N LEU A 82 10.70 -1.45 1.67
CA LEU A 82 10.65 -0.21 0.89
C LEU A 82 11.62 0.87 1.41
N GLN A 83 12.47 0.52 2.38
CA GLN A 83 13.64 1.32 2.75
C GLN A 83 14.75 1.23 1.70
#